data_AF-A0A2E0Y0C1-F1
#
_entry.id   AF-A0A2E0Y0C1-F1
#
_cell.length_a   1.000
_cell.length_b   1.000
_cell.length_c   1.000
_cell.angle_alpha   90.00
_cell.angle_beta   90.00
_cell.angle_gamma   90.00
#
_symmetry.space_group_name_H-M   'P 1'
#
loop_
_entity.id
_entity.type
_entity.pdbx_description
1 polymer ?
#
loop_
_entity_poly.entity_id
_entity_poly.type
_entity_poly.pdbx_seq_one_letter_code
_entity_poly.pdbx_strand_id
1 'polypeptide(L)'
;MLAKRTIPLLIAALVGFLLIATYFIPYTEEWGATAMEMFIILAAGAMVLGAGNLIMLNLAKISNKRPGWAYGAITLIAFFGTLAVGVFKIGALPTMTAPDNPWTAPLVSQEGVPFWWIYSYVYKPLTATMFAMLAFYIASAAFRAFRAKNVEATLLLGTAFIVLLGQIYAGVWLTSFLPDLTSYVASFPAESQALAQAIGIQVQNGVPLVDMSYAGLSFDQLTAAQQATATEVNNHLTGWWYQLVNGLRLENLTQIILDVPQKAGNRAIMIGIALGIVSVSLKVLLGIDRSYLGSED
;
A
#
# COMPACT_ATOMS: atom_id res chain seq x y z
N MET A 1 -16.05 -14.95 37.34
CA MET A 1 -16.44 -14.73 35.92
C MET A 1 -15.77 -13.51 35.31
N LEU A 2 -15.69 -12.36 35.99
CA LEU A 2 -15.00 -11.15 35.51
C LEU A 2 -13.54 -11.39 35.09
N ALA A 3 -12.71 -12.02 35.93
CA ALA A 3 -11.30 -12.27 35.62
C ALA A 3 -11.06 -13.07 34.33
N LYS A 4 -11.94 -14.04 33.99
CA LYS A 4 -11.79 -14.86 32.77
C LYS A 4 -12.00 -14.06 31.48
N ARG A 5 -12.67 -12.92 31.55
CA ARG A 5 -12.98 -12.07 30.38
C ARG A 5 -12.18 -10.77 30.36
N THR A 6 -11.93 -10.18 31.53
CA THR A 6 -11.17 -8.92 31.65
C THR A 6 -9.68 -9.12 31.36
N ILE A 7 -9.09 -10.27 31.73
CA ILE A 7 -7.67 -10.54 31.52
C ILE A 7 -7.31 -10.60 30.01
N PRO A 8 -8.01 -11.38 29.15
CA PRO A 8 -7.73 -11.37 27.72
C PRO A 8 -7.91 -9.98 27.07
N LEU A 9 -8.93 -9.23 27.49
CA LEU A 9 -9.19 -7.89 26.97
C LEU A 9 -8.10 -6.89 27.40
N LEU A 10 -7.59 -7.00 28.63
CA LEU A 10 -6.44 -6.23 29.10
C LEU A 10 -5.20 -6.49 28.27
N ILE A 11 -4.89 -7.77 28.04
CA ILE A 11 -3.72 -8.16 27.26
C ILE A 11 -3.86 -7.62 25.84
N ALA A 12 -5.02 -7.75 25.22
CA ALA A 12 -5.27 -7.23 23.87
C ALA A 12 -5.13 -5.69 23.82
N ALA A 13 -5.66 -4.98 24.82
CA ALA A 13 -5.55 -3.53 24.91
C ALA A 13 -4.10 -3.06 25.12
N LEU A 14 -3.36 -3.73 25.99
CA LEU A 14 -1.94 -3.43 26.26
C LEU A 14 -1.06 -3.70 25.04
N VAL A 15 -1.28 -4.81 24.32
CA VAL A 15 -0.58 -5.11 23.07
C VAL A 15 -0.93 -4.08 22.00
N GLY A 16 -2.19 -3.70 21.87
CA GLY A 16 -2.61 -2.63 20.96
C GLY A 16 -1.91 -1.30 21.27
N PHE A 17 -1.80 -0.93 22.56
CA PHE A 17 -1.10 0.28 22.99
C PHE A 17 0.41 0.21 22.69
N LEU A 18 1.03 -0.94 22.94
CA LEU A 18 2.44 -1.17 22.62
C LEU A 18 2.71 -1.01 21.13
N LEU A 19 1.85 -1.58 20.26
CA LEU A 19 1.98 -1.44 18.81
C LEU A 19 1.84 0.02 18.35
N ILE A 20 0.91 0.77 18.93
CA ILE A 20 0.78 2.22 18.65
C ILE A 20 2.06 2.95 19.06
N ALA A 21 2.59 2.68 20.25
CA ALA A 21 3.81 3.32 20.72
C ALA A 21 5.02 3.03 19.81
N THR A 22 5.12 1.82 19.24
CA THR A 22 6.20 1.44 18.32
C THR A 22 6.20 2.23 17.01
N TYR A 23 5.03 2.74 16.59
CA TYR A 23 4.93 3.54 15.38
C TYR A 23 5.38 5.00 15.57
N PHE A 24 5.33 5.52 16.81
CA PHE A 24 5.63 6.93 17.10
C PHE A 24 6.96 7.14 17.83
N ILE A 25 7.53 6.11 18.46
CA ILE A 25 8.77 6.20 19.23
C ILE A 25 9.87 5.38 18.53
N PRO A 26 10.89 6.01 17.93
CA PRO A 26 11.94 5.30 17.19
C PRO A 26 12.69 4.24 18.00
N TYR A 27 12.85 4.46 19.32
CA TYR A 27 13.53 3.52 20.22
C TYR A 27 12.75 2.22 20.48
N THR A 28 11.47 2.15 20.15
CA THR A 28 10.63 0.95 20.38
C THR A 28 10.27 0.21 19.09
N GLU A 29 10.85 0.60 17.95
CA GLU A 29 10.61 -0.06 16.65
C GLU A 29 10.91 -1.57 16.69
N GLU A 30 11.97 -1.99 17.39
CA GLU A 30 12.32 -3.41 17.56
C GLU A 30 11.24 -4.23 18.27
N TRP A 31 10.50 -3.61 19.20
CA TRP A 31 9.40 -4.28 19.88
C TRP A 31 8.22 -4.51 18.93
N GLY A 32 8.03 -3.60 17.97
CA GLY A 32 7.04 -3.74 16.90
C GLY A 32 7.41 -4.90 15.96
N ALA A 33 8.69 -5.03 15.62
CA ALA A 33 9.20 -6.16 14.83
C ALA A 33 8.96 -7.50 15.55
N THR A 34 9.31 -7.58 16.83
CA THR A 34 9.09 -8.79 17.66
C THR A 34 7.59 -9.12 17.76
N ALA A 35 6.74 -8.12 17.96
CA ALA A 35 5.29 -8.30 18.00
C ALA A 35 4.73 -8.77 16.65
N MET A 36 5.30 -8.31 15.53
CA MET A 36 4.94 -8.76 14.19
C MET A 36 5.31 -10.24 14.00
N GLU A 37 6.47 -10.69 14.46
CA GLU A 37 6.84 -12.11 14.43
C GLU A 37 5.85 -12.98 15.21
N MET A 38 5.49 -12.55 16.43
CA MET A 38 4.47 -13.23 17.24
C MET A 38 3.10 -13.24 16.53
N PHE A 39 2.74 -12.13 15.88
CA PHE A 39 1.51 -12.04 15.08
C PHE A 39 1.52 -13.02 13.91
N ILE A 40 2.64 -13.18 13.20
CA ILE A 40 2.75 -14.13 12.09
C ILE A 40 2.49 -15.57 12.55
N ILE A 41 3.02 -15.97 13.71
CA ILE A 41 2.77 -17.29 14.30
C ILE A 41 1.28 -17.47 14.62
N LEU A 42 0.66 -16.47 15.23
CA LEU A 42 -0.78 -16.50 15.54
C LEU A 42 -1.63 -16.50 14.27
N ALA A 43 -1.26 -15.72 13.25
CA ALA A 43 -1.92 -15.64 11.96
C ALA A 43 -1.85 -16.97 11.22
N ALA A 44 -0.72 -17.69 11.29
CA ALA A 44 -0.60 -19.03 10.74
C ALA A 44 -1.60 -20.00 11.40
N GLY A 45 -1.72 -19.97 12.73
CA GLY A 45 -2.74 -20.77 13.44
C GLY A 45 -4.17 -20.37 13.08
N ALA A 46 -4.45 -19.07 12.97
CA ALA A 46 -5.75 -18.54 12.58
C ALA A 46 -6.12 -18.93 11.13
N MET A 47 -5.15 -18.96 10.21
CA MET A 47 -5.37 -19.43 8.84
C MET A 47 -5.83 -20.89 8.81
N VAL A 48 -5.27 -21.76 9.66
CA VAL A 48 -5.72 -23.16 9.77
C VAL A 48 -7.15 -23.24 10.27
N LEU A 49 -7.50 -22.48 11.31
CA LEU A 49 -8.88 -22.42 11.82
C LEU A 49 -9.85 -21.85 10.78
N GLY A 50 -9.44 -20.82 10.04
CA GLY A 50 -10.23 -20.23 8.95
C GLY A 50 -10.48 -21.22 7.81
N ALA A 51 -9.46 -21.96 7.39
CA ALA A 51 -9.57 -23.04 6.42
C ALA A 51 -10.50 -24.15 6.92
N GLY A 52 -10.34 -24.58 8.17
CA GLY A 52 -11.20 -25.58 8.80
C GLY A 52 -12.68 -25.17 8.81
N ASN A 53 -12.96 -23.91 9.18
CA ASN A 53 -14.32 -23.37 9.16
C ASN A 53 -14.91 -23.33 7.74
N LEU A 54 -14.12 -22.90 6.74
CA LEU A 54 -14.54 -22.91 5.34
C LEU A 54 -14.89 -24.32 4.87
N ILE A 55 -14.05 -25.31 5.21
CA ILE A 55 -14.28 -26.71 4.84
C ILE A 55 -15.54 -27.24 5.51
N MET A 56 -15.67 -27.06 6.83
CA MET A 56 -16.80 -27.56 7.61
C MET A 56 -18.12 -26.96 7.14
N LEU A 57 -18.18 -25.63 6.90
CA LEU A 57 -19.40 -24.96 6.45
C LEU A 57 -19.83 -25.40 5.05
N ASN A 58 -18.88 -25.56 4.12
CA ASN A 58 -19.21 -25.98 2.76
C ASN A 58 -19.53 -27.47 2.68
N LEU A 59 -18.82 -28.35 3.40
CA LEU A 59 -19.16 -29.77 3.51
C LEU A 59 -20.53 -29.98 4.14
N ALA A 60 -20.87 -29.25 5.20
CA ALA A 60 -22.18 -29.32 5.83
C ALA A 60 -23.30 -28.88 4.87
N LYS A 61 -23.07 -27.84 4.06
CA LYS A 61 -24.02 -27.41 3.01
C LYS A 61 -24.22 -28.48 1.93
N ILE A 62 -23.14 -29.14 1.51
CA ILE A 62 -23.17 -30.21 0.50
C ILE A 62 -23.87 -31.45 1.05
N SER A 63 -23.48 -31.91 2.23
CA SER A 63 -24.06 -33.08 2.90
C SER A 63 -25.56 -32.92 3.14
N ASN A 64 -25.98 -31.72 3.57
CA ASN A 64 -27.39 -31.43 3.83
C ASN A 64 -28.16 -30.98 2.59
N LYS A 65 -27.54 -31.00 1.39
CA LYS A 65 -28.13 -30.57 0.10
C LYS A 65 -28.91 -29.25 0.17
N ARG A 66 -28.40 -28.29 0.95
CA ARG A 66 -29.06 -26.98 1.10
C ARG A 66 -29.07 -26.23 -0.24
N PRO A 67 -30.03 -25.31 -0.48
CA PRO A 67 -30.03 -24.49 -1.68
C PRO A 67 -28.66 -23.81 -1.90
N GLY A 68 -28.08 -23.96 -3.09
CA GLY A 68 -26.73 -23.49 -3.40
C GLY A 68 -25.58 -24.46 -3.05
N TRP A 69 -25.86 -25.74 -2.76
CA TRP A 69 -24.83 -26.75 -2.46
C TRP A 69 -23.75 -26.87 -3.54
N ALA A 70 -24.10 -26.69 -4.81
CA ALA A 70 -23.18 -26.77 -5.93
C ALA A 70 -22.05 -25.72 -5.82
N TYR A 71 -22.37 -24.50 -5.38
CA TYR A 71 -21.36 -23.45 -5.17
C TYR A 71 -20.39 -23.82 -4.04
N GLY A 72 -20.89 -24.48 -2.99
CA GLY A 72 -20.05 -25.00 -1.92
C GLY A 72 -19.07 -26.06 -2.42
N ALA A 73 -19.52 -26.96 -3.31
CA ALA A 73 -18.67 -27.98 -3.91
C ALA A 73 -17.58 -27.36 -4.80
N ILE A 74 -17.95 -26.39 -5.65
CA ILE A 74 -17.00 -25.65 -6.49
C ILE A 74 -15.95 -24.93 -5.63
N THR A 75 -16.38 -24.32 -4.52
CA THR A 75 -15.49 -23.61 -3.60
C THR A 75 -14.47 -24.56 -2.96
N LEU A 76 -14.90 -25.76 -2.52
CA LEU A 76 -13.98 -26.76 -1.98
C LEU A 76 -12.99 -27.26 -3.01
N ILE A 77 -13.45 -27.54 -4.24
CA ILE A 77 -12.58 -27.99 -5.33
C ILE A 77 -11.54 -26.91 -5.65
N ALA A 78 -11.97 -25.65 -5.77
CA ALA A 78 -11.07 -24.52 -6.01
C ALA A 78 -10.07 -24.31 -4.86
N PHE A 79 -10.53 -24.45 -3.62
CA PHE A 79 -9.69 -24.37 -2.42
C PHE A 79 -8.60 -25.44 -2.42
N PHE A 80 -8.96 -26.72 -2.56
CA PHE A 80 -7.99 -27.82 -2.57
C PHE A 80 -7.10 -27.78 -3.82
N GLY A 81 -7.63 -27.38 -4.98
CA GLY A 81 -6.85 -27.20 -6.20
C GLY A 81 -5.78 -26.13 -6.04
N THR A 82 -6.15 -24.95 -5.52
CA THR A 82 -5.20 -23.86 -5.27
C THR A 82 -4.18 -24.23 -4.19
N LEU A 83 -4.62 -24.92 -3.13
CA LEU A 83 -3.74 -25.40 -2.06
C LEU A 83 -2.73 -26.43 -2.59
N ALA A 84 -3.16 -27.38 -3.42
CA ALA A 84 -2.27 -28.36 -4.02
C ALA A 84 -1.24 -27.68 -4.94
N VAL A 85 -1.68 -26.75 -5.81
CA VAL A 85 -0.78 -25.98 -6.67
C VAL A 85 0.26 -25.20 -5.87
N GLY A 86 -0.15 -24.56 -4.77
CA GLY A 86 0.74 -23.79 -3.89
C GLY A 86 1.71 -24.66 -3.08
N VAL A 87 1.22 -25.70 -2.39
CA VAL A 87 2.01 -26.56 -1.51
C VAL A 87 2.99 -27.42 -2.30
N PHE A 88 2.56 -28.01 -3.41
CA PHE A 88 3.43 -28.83 -4.26
C PHE A 88 4.20 -28.02 -5.30
N LYS A 89 4.09 -26.68 -5.26
CA LYS A 89 4.76 -25.76 -6.19
C LYS A 89 4.69 -26.22 -7.65
N ILE A 90 3.49 -26.67 -8.07
CA ILE A 90 3.28 -27.30 -9.38
C ILE A 90 3.63 -26.29 -10.48
N GLY A 91 4.60 -26.64 -11.33
CA GLY A 91 5.04 -25.81 -12.45
C GLY A 91 5.99 -24.68 -12.09
N ALA A 92 6.64 -24.72 -10.92
CA ALA A 92 7.69 -23.76 -10.57
C ALA A 92 8.89 -23.87 -11.52
N LEU A 93 9.36 -22.73 -12.02
CA LEU A 93 10.51 -22.62 -12.91
C LEU A 93 11.75 -22.14 -12.11
N PRO A 94 12.98 -22.54 -12.51
CA PRO A 94 14.21 -21.96 -11.96
C PRO A 94 14.22 -20.44 -12.18
N THR A 95 14.62 -19.67 -11.16
CA THR A 95 14.73 -18.21 -11.23
C THR A 95 16.17 -17.80 -10.94
N MET A 96 16.59 -16.59 -11.29
CA MET A 96 17.94 -16.08 -10.96
C MET A 96 18.28 -16.15 -9.46
N THR A 97 17.27 -16.09 -8.60
CA THR A 97 17.40 -16.23 -7.13
C THR A 97 17.42 -17.69 -6.64
N ALA A 98 17.04 -18.65 -7.49
CA ALA A 98 17.04 -20.08 -7.20
C ALA A 98 17.32 -20.88 -8.49
N PRO A 99 18.58 -20.89 -8.97
CA PRO A 99 18.95 -21.55 -10.24
C PRO A 99 18.90 -23.07 -10.14
N ASP A 100 19.29 -23.61 -8.98
CA ASP A 100 19.51 -25.04 -8.78
C ASP A 100 18.26 -25.77 -8.27
N ASN A 101 17.31 -25.06 -7.67
CA ASN A 101 16.12 -25.66 -7.08
C ASN A 101 14.84 -24.83 -7.33
N PRO A 102 13.96 -25.28 -8.25
CA PRO A 102 12.66 -24.65 -8.47
C PRO A 102 11.77 -24.58 -7.23
N TRP A 103 11.99 -25.43 -6.22
CA TRP A 103 11.21 -25.45 -4.98
C TRP A 103 11.49 -24.27 -4.05
N THR A 104 12.61 -23.56 -4.20
CA THR A 104 12.89 -22.34 -3.43
C THR A 104 12.47 -21.08 -4.19
N ALA A 105 12.00 -21.20 -5.42
CA ALA A 105 11.65 -20.06 -6.25
C ALA A 105 10.32 -19.40 -5.82
N PRO A 106 10.20 -18.06 -5.89
CA PRO A 106 8.96 -17.34 -5.62
C PRO A 106 7.90 -17.60 -6.71
N LEU A 107 6.74 -18.17 -6.34
CA LEU A 107 5.70 -18.58 -7.30
C LEU A 107 4.87 -17.42 -7.87
N VAL A 108 4.73 -16.32 -7.13
CA VAL A 108 3.81 -15.21 -7.48
C VAL A 108 4.38 -14.33 -8.58
N SER A 109 5.68 -14.40 -8.82
CA SER A 109 6.43 -13.51 -9.71
C SER A 109 6.84 -14.20 -11.03
N GLN A 110 6.48 -15.47 -11.22
CA GLN A 110 6.86 -16.24 -12.40
C GLN A 110 5.71 -16.26 -13.41
N GLU A 111 5.88 -15.55 -14.52
CA GLU A 111 4.89 -15.58 -15.60
C GLU A 111 4.79 -17.01 -16.18
N GLY A 112 3.56 -17.48 -16.38
CA GLY A 112 3.28 -18.80 -16.96
C GLY A 112 3.11 -19.95 -15.96
N VAL A 113 3.41 -19.78 -14.67
CA VAL A 113 3.16 -20.84 -13.68
C VAL A 113 1.69 -20.90 -13.27
N PRO A 114 1.14 -22.10 -12.95
CA PRO A 114 -0.26 -22.25 -12.55
C PRO A 114 -0.68 -21.34 -11.38
N PHE A 115 0.20 -21.15 -10.39
CA PHE A 115 -0.07 -20.26 -9.25
C PHE A 115 -0.20 -18.79 -9.68
N TRP A 116 0.69 -18.30 -10.55
CA TRP A 116 0.62 -16.95 -11.12
C TRP A 116 -0.64 -16.77 -11.94
N TRP A 117 -1.08 -17.77 -12.70
CA TRP A 117 -2.32 -17.71 -13.46
C TRP A 117 -3.53 -17.53 -12.53
N ILE A 118 -3.64 -18.35 -11.47
CA ILE A 118 -4.71 -18.22 -10.47
C ILE A 118 -4.67 -16.84 -9.82
N TYR A 119 -3.48 -16.38 -9.42
CA TYR A 119 -3.33 -15.07 -8.81
C TYR A 119 -3.73 -13.93 -9.77
N SER A 120 -3.26 -13.96 -11.01
CA SER A 120 -3.44 -12.87 -11.97
C SER A 120 -4.84 -12.82 -12.59
N TYR A 121 -5.47 -13.97 -12.84
CA TYR A 121 -6.76 -14.03 -13.53
C TYR A 121 -7.94 -14.35 -12.63
N VAL A 122 -7.72 -14.89 -11.43
CA VAL A 122 -8.79 -15.15 -10.45
C VAL A 122 -8.72 -14.14 -9.32
N TYR A 123 -7.59 -14.09 -8.60
CA TYR A 123 -7.49 -13.25 -7.40
C TYR A 123 -7.47 -11.75 -7.72
N LYS A 124 -6.60 -11.28 -8.62
CA LYS A 124 -6.49 -9.85 -8.96
C LYS A 124 -7.82 -9.26 -9.45
N PRO A 125 -8.57 -9.87 -10.39
CA PRO A 125 -9.83 -9.30 -10.86
C PRO A 125 -10.92 -9.32 -9.77
N LEU A 126 -10.99 -10.37 -8.94
CA LEU A 126 -11.93 -10.43 -7.82
C LEU A 126 -11.66 -9.36 -6.77
N THR A 127 -10.39 -9.11 -6.42
CA THR A 127 -10.05 -8.01 -5.53
C THR A 127 -10.36 -6.65 -6.17
N ALA A 128 -10.06 -6.50 -7.47
CA ALA A 128 -10.39 -5.29 -8.22
C ALA A 128 -11.90 -5.02 -8.27
N THR A 129 -12.76 -6.05 -8.38
CA THR A 129 -14.21 -5.87 -8.37
C THR A 129 -14.71 -5.46 -6.99
N MET A 130 -14.15 -6.01 -5.90
CA MET A 130 -14.44 -5.55 -4.54
C MET A 130 -14.06 -4.09 -4.35
N PHE A 131 -12.86 -3.68 -4.80
CA PHE A 131 -12.41 -2.29 -4.75
C PHE A 131 -13.25 -1.37 -5.64
N ALA A 132 -13.63 -1.81 -6.84
CA ALA A 132 -14.46 -1.03 -7.76
C ALA A 132 -15.87 -0.80 -7.19
N MET A 133 -16.48 -1.84 -6.60
CA MET A 133 -17.77 -1.69 -5.91
C MET A 133 -17.66 -0.72 -4.74
N LEU A 134 -16.63 -0.87 -3.90
CA LEU A 134 -16.38 0.04 -2.78
C LEU A 134 -16.18 1.49 -3.27
N ALA A 135 -15.36 1.70 -4.29
CA ALA A 135 -15.13 3.02 -4.87
C ALA A 135 -16.42 3.62 -5.44
N PHE A 136 -17.23 2.84 -6.16
CA PHE A 136 -18.52 3.27 -6.68
C PHE A 136 -19.49 3.68 -5.57
N TYR A 137 -19.61 2.88 -4.50
CA TYR A 137 -20.49 3.20 -3.37
C TYR A 137 -20.01 4.42 -2.58
N ILE A 138 -18.71 4.54 -2.33
CA ILE A 138 -18.13 5.73 -1.68
C ILE A 138 -18.36 6.95 -2.54
N ALA A 139 -18.06 6.89 -3.84
CA ALA A 139 -18.30 8.00 -4.76
C ALA A 139 -19.78 8.38 -4.80
N SER A 140 -20.70 7.42 -4.95
CA SER A 140 -22.14 7.69 -4.97
C SER A 140 -22.66 8.32 -3.67
N ALA A 141 -22.22 7.81 -2.51
CA ALA A 141 -22.56 8.36 -1.21
C ALA A 141 -21.96 9.76 -1.02
N ALA A 142 -20.71 9.95 -1.41
CA ALA A 142 -20.00 11.22 -1.37
C ALA A 142 -20.67 12.26 -2.29
N PHE A 143 -20.99 11.94 -3.54
CA PHE A 143 -21.71 12.83 -4.45
C PHE A 143 -23.09 13.22 -3.90
N ARG A 144 -23.79 12.28 -3.25
CA ARG A 144 -25.07 12.58 -2.59
C ARG A 144 -24.90 13.48 -1.35
N ALA A 145 -23.82 13.31 -0.59
CA ALA A 145 -23.50 14.09 0.61
C ALA A 145 -22.90 15.47 0.28
N PHE A 146 -22.09 15.56 -0.78
CA PHE A 146 -21.45 16.76 -1.32
C PHE A 146 -22.29 17.42 -2.42
N ARG A 147 -23.63 17.33 -2.36
CA ARG A 147 -24.50 18.10 -3.25
C ARG A 147 -24.09 19.56 -3.13
N ALA A 148 -23.36 20.08 -4.13
CA ALA A 148 -22.59 21.32 -4.06
C ALA A 148 -23.45 22.45 -3.49
N LYS A 149 -23.23 22.76 -2.21
CA LYS A 149 -24.01 23.77 -1.46
C LYS A 149 -23.12 24.72 -0.66
N ASN A 150 -21.84 24.40 -0.46
CA ASN A 150 -20.89 25.24 0.27
C ASN A 150 -19.53 25.28 -0.43
N VAL A 151 -18.76 26.34 -0.17
CA VAL A 151 -17.42 26.58 -0.74
C VAL A 151 -16.45 25.47 -0.37
N GLU A 152 -16.58 24.93 0.85
CA GLU A 152 -15.74 23.82 1.36
C GLU A 152 -15.92 22.53 0.56
N ALA A 153 -17.15 22.10 0.24
CA ALA A 153 -17.37 20.91 -0.56
C ALA A 153 -16.90 21.09 -2.01
N THR A 154 -17.00 22.30 -2.57
CA THR A 154 -16.45 22.59 -3.90
C THR A 154 -14.93 22.49 -3.91
N LEU A 155 -14.26 23.00 -2.87
CA LEU A 155 -12.80 22.89 -2.75
C LEU A 155 -12.36 21.43 -2.60
N LEU A 156 -13.07 20.64 -1.78
CA LEU A 156 -12.82 19.21 -1.62
C LEU A 156 -13.07 18.44 -2.92
N LEU A 157 -14.17 18.73 -3.63
CA LEU A 157 -14.47 18.11 -4.91
C LEU A 157 -13.41 18.45 -5.97
N GLY A 158 -12.96 19.70 -6.02
CA GLY A 158 -11.91 20.15 -6.91
C GLY A 158 -10.57 19.45 -6.64
N THR A 159 -10.16 19.35 -5.38
CA THR A 159 -8.92 18.63 -5.02
C THR A 159 -9.03 17.14 -5.31
N ALA A 160 -10.18 16.51 -5.04
CA ALA A 160 -10.42 15.11 -5.37
C ALA A 160 -10.35 14.85 -6.88
N PHE A 161 -10.92 15.75 -7.69
CA PHE A 161 -10.87 15.65 -9.15
C PHE A 161 -9.42 15.73 -9.68
N ILE A 162 -8.62 16.67 -9.15
CA ILE A 162 -7.20 16.79 -9.50
C ILE A 162 -6.44 15.50 -9.16
N VAL A 163 -6.62 14.96 -7.95
CA VAL A 163 -5.97 13.71 -7.51
C VAL A 163 -6.37 12.52 -8.38
N LEU A 164 -7.66 12.38 -8.69
CA LEU A 164 -8.15 11.28 -9.53
C LEU A 164 -7.60 11.37 -10.95
N LEU A 165 -7.49 12.57 -11.53
CA LEU A 165 -6.88 12.77 -12.85
C LEU A 165 -5.38 12.50 -12.86
N GLY A 166 -4.64 12.89 -11.81
CA GLY A 166 -3.20 12.65 -11.72
C GLY A 166 -2.84 11.18 -11.43
N GLN A 167 -3.75 10.39 -10.87
CA GLN A 167 -3.54 8.95 -10.69
C GLN A 167 -3.79 8.11 -11.96
N ILE A 168 -4.46 8.67 -12.97
CA ILE A 168 -4.65 8.00 -14.27
C ILE A 168 -3.72 8.61 -15.32
N TYR A 169 -3.48 7.87 -16.41
CA TYR A 169 -2.60 8.31 -17.51
C TYR A 169 -3.04 9.64 -18.17
N ALA A 170 -4.30 10.05 -17.97
CA ALA A 170 -4.80 11.33 -18.47
C ALA A 170 -4.07 12.54 -17.89
N GLY A 171 -3.58 12.49 -16.64
CA GLY A 171 -2.84 13.60 -16.02
C GLY A 171 -1.56 13.95 -16.79
N VAL A 172 -0.77 12.91 -17.09
CA VAL A 172 0.50 13.04 -17.81
C VAL A 172 0.26 13.58 -19.21
N TRP A 173 -0.77 13.08 -19.89
CA TRP A 173 -1.12 13.54 -21.24
C TRP A 173 -1.59 15.00 -21.25
N LEU A 174 -2.45 15.40 -20.30
CA LEU A 174 -2.96 16.77 -20.22
C LEU A 174 -1.89 17.79 -19.88
N THR A 175 -0.88 17.41 -19.09
CA THR A 175 0.20 18.31 -18.65
C THR A 175 1.52 18.07 -19.35
N SER A 176 1.55 17.30 -20.44
CA SER A 176 2.77 16.99 -21.19
C SER A 176 3.45 18.21 -21.82
N PHE A 177 2.72 19.33 -21.94
CA PHE A 177 3.26 20.60 -22.44
C PHE A 177 4.11 21.33 -21.38
N LEU A 178 3.98 20.96 -20.11
CA LEU A 178 4.78 21.55 -19.03
C LEU A 178 6.19 20.93 -19.02
N PRO A 179 7.22 21.73 -18.75
CA PRO A 179 8.60 21.26 -18.66
C PRO A 179 8.74 20.14 -17.64
N ASP A 180 9.47 19.11 -18.05
CA ASP A 180 9.83 17.98 -17.23
C ASP A 180 11.33 17.71 -17.32
N LEU A 181 11.82 16.83 -16.44
CA LEU A 181 13.24 16.46 -16.48
C LEU A 181 13.60 15.85 -17.83
N THR A 182 12.71 15.06 -18.43
CA THR A 182 12.96 14.37 -19.70
C THR A 182 13.12 15.35 -20.86
N SER A 183 12.23 16.33 -21.00
CA SER A 183 12.30 17.38 -22.03
C SER A 183 13.50 18.30 -21.82
N TYR A 184 13.86 18.58 -20.57
CA TYR A 184 15.09 19.34 -20.29
C TYR A 184 16.34 18.54 -20.64
N VAL A 185 16.41 17.26 -20.24
CA VAL A 185 17.52 16.36 -20.62
C VAL A 185 17.63 16.23 -22.14
N ALA A 186 16.51 16.17 -22.86
CA ALA A 186 16.50 16.09 -24.32
C ALA A 186 17.09 17.33 -25.02
N SER A 187 17.20 18.47 -24.32
CA SER A 187 17.87 19.67 -24.83
C SER A 187 19.40 19.57 -24.81
N PHE A 188 19.97 18.63 -24.06
CA PHE A 188 21.42 18.40 -24.00
C PHE A 188 21.92 17.53 -25.18
N PRO A 189 23.21 17.66 -25.55
CA PRO A 189 23.87 16.75 -26.49
C PRO A 189 23.78 15.29 -26.03
N ALA A 190 23.64 14.35 -26.96
CA ALA A 190 23.41 12.92 -26.67
C ALA A 190 24.44 12.30 -25.72
N GLU A 191 25.69 12.75 -25.75
CA GLU A 191 26.79 12.28 -24.89
C GLU A 191 26.60 12.69 -23.41
N SER A 192 25.94 13.82 -23.17
CA SER A 192 25.70 14.38 -21.83
C SER A 192 24.31 14.06 -21.28
N GLN A 193 23.42 13.46 -22.08
CA GLN A 193 22.03 13.15 -21.67
C GLN A 193 21.98 12.16 -20.51
N ALA A 194 22.81 11.11 -20.54
CA ALA A 194 22.84 10.10 -19.47
C ALA A 194 23.30 10.72 -18.13
N LEU A 195 24.28 11.63 -18.17
CA LEU A 195 24.72 12.38 -17.01
C LEU A 195 23.63 13.35 -16.53
N ALA A 196 23.06 14.16 -17.42
CA ALA A 196 22.03 15.13 -17.09
C ALA A 196 20.79 14.47 -16.47
N GLN A 197 20.42 13.28 -16.94
CA GLN A 197 19.34 12.48 -16.35
C GLN A 197 19.71 11.96 -14.97
N ALA A 198 20.89 11.36 -14.81
CA ALA A 198 21.34 10.81 -13.53
C ALA A 198 21.49 11.90 -12.46
N ILE A 199 22.05 13.06 -12.82
CA ILE A 199 22.15 14.21 -11.94
C ILE A 199 20.76 14.79 -11.66
N GLY A 200 19.91 14.93 -12.67
CA GLY A 200 18.58 15.50 -12.49
C GLY A 200 17.68 14.68 -11.56
N ILE A 201 17.78 13.34 -11.59
CA ILE A 201 17.09 12.46 -10.63
C ILE A 201 17.64 12.69 -9.21
N GLN A 202 18.95 12.83 -9.04
CA GLN A 202 19.57 13.10 -7.74
C GLN A 202 19.15 14.47 -7.17
N VAL A 203 19.06 15.50 -8.03
CA VAL A 203 18.55 16.83 -7.66
C VAL A 203 17.09 16.75 -7.20
N GLN A 204 16.24 16.02 -7.92
CA GLN A 204 14.83 15.83 -7.53
C GLN A 204 14.68 15.11 -6.20
N ASN A 205 15.60 14.20 -5.87
CA ASN A 205 15.64 13.49 -4.59
C ASN A 205 16.25 14.33 -3.45
N GLY A 206 16.66 15.58 -3.71
CA GLY A 206 17.22 16.48 -2.70
C GLY A 206 18.67 16.21 -2.33
N VAL A 207 19.42 15.48 -3.17
CA VAL A 207 20.85 15.25 -2.96
C VAL A 207 21.62 16.55 -3.22
N PRO A 208 22.44 17.05 -2.27
CA PRO A 208 23.28 18.23 -2.51
C PRO A 208 24.29 17.99 -3.63
N LEU A 209 24.63 19.04 -4.38
CA LEU A 209 25.60 19.00 -5.50
C LEU A 209 26.91 18.26 -5.16
N VAL A 210 27.42 18.47 -3.95
CA VAL A 210 28.69 17.87 -3.47
C VAL A 210 28.61 16.36 -3.27
N ASP A 211 27.41 15.84 -3.01
CA ASP A 211 27.17 14.41 -2.74
C ASP A 211 26.68 13.67 -4.00
N MET A 212 26.54 14.37 -5.13
CA MET A 212 26.11 13.76 -6.38
C MET A 212 27.18 12.84 -6.93
N SER A 213 26.74 11.71 -7.48
CA SER A 213 27.62 10.71 -8.08
C SER A 213 27.13 10.30 -9.46
N TYR A 214 28.07 9.94 -10.33
CA TYR A 214 27.77 9.37 -11.63
C TYR A 214 28.77 8.26 -11.94
N ALA A 215 28.27 7.08 -12.32
CA ALA A 215 29.09 5.90 -12.63
C ALA A 215 30.09 5.51 -11.52
N GLY A 216 29.76 5.77 -10.25
CA GLY A 216 30.62 5.48 -9.10
C GLY A 216 31.69 6.54 -8.79
N LEU A 217 31.74 7.64 -9.54
CA LEU A 217 32.60 8.79 -9.26
C LEU A 217 31.79 9.89 -8.55
N SER A 218 32.37 10.47 -7.49
CA SER A 218 31.81 11.63 -6.79
C SER A 218 31.93 12.90 -7.63
N PHE A 219 31.14 13.93 -7.33
CA PHE A 219 31.14 15.22 -8.03
C PHE A 219 32.56 15.80 -8.24
N ASP A 220 33.41 15.74 -7.21
CA ASP A 220 34.79 16.24 -7.26
C ASP A 220 35.72 15.46 -8.21
N GLN A 221 35.35 14.21 -8.54
CA GLN A 221 36.12 13.31 -9.41
C GLN A 221 35.63 13.33 -10.86
N LEU A 222 34.55 14.06 -11.15
CA LEU A 222 34.04 14.23 -12.51
C LEU A 222 34.93 15.17 -13.31
N THR A 223 34.92 15.01 -14.64
CA THR A 223 35.62 15.96 -15.52
C THR A 223 35.00 17.36 -15.43
N ALA A 224 35.78 18.41 -15.71
CA ALA A 224 35.29 19.80 -15.62
C ALA A 224 34.04 20.06 -16.48
N ALA A 225 33.91 19.40 -17.63
CA ALA A 225 32.73 19.48 -18.49
C ALA A 225 31.49 18.84 -17.82
N GLN A 226 31.67 17.69 -17.18
CA GLN A 226 30.60 16.98 -16.47
C GLN A 226 30.16 17.71 -15.19
N GLN A 227 31.09 18.33 -14.47
CA GLN A 227 30.79 19.19 -13.32
C GLN A 227 29.99 20.44 -13.75
N ALA A 228 30.34 21.04 -14.88
CA ALA A 228 29.62 22.17 -15.44
C ALA A 228 28.18 21.79 -15.81
N THR A 229 27.98 20.66 -16.50
CA THR A 229 26.63 20.13 -16.81
C THR A 229 25.84 19.82 -15.54
N ALA A 230 26.47 19.20 -14.53
CA ALA A 230 25.80 18.88 -13.27
C ALA A 230 25.35 20.15 -12.52
N THR A 231 26.19 21.20 -12.52
CA THR A 231 25.87 22.50 -11.91
C THR A 231 24.76 23.22 -12.67
N GLU A 232 24.79 23.19 -14.00
CA GLU A 232 23.75 23.76 -14.86
C GLU A 232 22.39 23.08 -14.61
N VAL A 233 22.39 21.75 -14.62
CA VAL A 233 21.20 20.94 -14.37
C VAL A 233 20.64 21.21 -12.96
N ASN A 234 21.50 21.26 -11.95
CA ASN A 234 21.09 21.61 -10.60
C ASN A 234 20.44 23.00 -10.55
N ASN A 235 21.12 24.03 -11.07
CA ASN A 235 20.61 25.40 -11.00
C ASN A 235 19.28 25.57 -11.74
N HIS A 236 19.10 24.89 -12.88
CA HIS A 236 17.84 24.89 -13.60
C HIS A 236 16.72 24.23 -12.80
N LEU A 237 16.97 23.01 -12.29
CA LEU A 237 15.98 22.22 -11.56
C LEU A 237 15.64 22.80 -10.18
N THR A 238 16.59 23.43 -9.49
CA THR A 238 16.36 24.11 -8.21
C THR A 238 15.80 25.52 -8.38
N GLY A 239 15.75 26.03 -9.62
CA GLY A 239 15.21 27.35 -9.94
C GLY A 239 13.73 27.44 -9.57
N TRP A 240 13.33 28.55 -8.94
CA TRP A 240 11.95 28.77 -8.49
C TRP A 240 10.93 28.65 -9.62
N TRP A 241 11.29 29.08 -10.85
CA TRP A 241 10.42 29.00 -12.01
C TRP A 241 10.19 27.55 -12.47
N TYR A 242 11.25 26.76 -12.59
CA TYR A 242 11.12 25.35 -12.94
C TYR A 242 10.31 24.59 -11.89
N GLN A 243 10.62 24.80 -10.60
CA GLN A 243 9.89 24.20 -9.47
C GLN A 243 8.40 24.54 -9.50
N LEU A 244 8.05 25.81 -9.78
CA LEU A 244 6.66 26.24 -9.91
C LEU A 244 5.97 25.54 -11.08
N VAL A 245 6.55 25.60 -12.27
CA VAL A 245 5.90 25.10 -13.49
C VAL A 245 5.83 23.57 -13.52
N ASN A 246 6.90 22.89 -13.12
CA ASN A 246 6.89 21.44 -12.94
C ASN A 246 5.91 21.05 -11.82
N GLY A 247 5.83 21.84 -10.75
CA GLY A 247 4.87 21.62 -9.66
C GLY A 247 3.39 21.70 -10.08
N LEU A 248 3.06 22.44 -11.15
CA LEU A 248 1.70 22.53 -11.70
C LEU A 248 1.26 21.30 -12.51
N ARG A 249 2.17 20.37 -12.78
CA ARG A 249 1.82 19.10 -13.44
C ARG A 249 0.87 18.30 -12.56
N LEU A 250 -0.14 17.68 -13.16
CA LEU A 250 -1.19 17.00 -12.42
C LEU A 250 -0.64 15.86 -11.57
N GLU A 251 0.38 15.16 -12.06
CA GLU A 251 1.12 14.14 -11.31
C GLU A 251 1.75 14.71 -10.03
N ASN A 252 2.44 15.86 -10.14
CA ASN A 252 3.14 16.49 -9.03
C ASN A 252 2.19 17.15 -8.04
N LEU A 253 1.14 17.83 -8.51
CA LEU A 253 0.06 18.35 -7.66
C LEU A 253 -0.61 17.22 -6.87
N THR A 254 -0.82 16.08 -7.52
CA THR A 254 -1.35 14.89 -6.86
C THR A 254 -0.39 14.43 -5.77
N GLN A 255 0.90 14.27 -6.05
CA GLN A 255 1.89 13.90 -5.03
C GLN A 255 1.90 14.88 -3.86
N ILE A 256 1.86 16.19 -4.10
CA ILE A 256 1.79 17.19 -3.02
C ILE A 256 0.55 16.99 -2.13
N ILE A 257 -0.61 16.73 -2.73
CA ILE A 257 -1.85 16.45 -1.99
C ILE A 257 -1.74 15.11 -1.23
N LEU A 258 -1.13 14.09 -1.81
CA LEU A 258 -0.95 12.79 -1.17
C LEU A 258 0.03 12.86 0.02
N ASP A 259 1.15 13.55 -0.16
CA ASP A 259 2.27 13.56 0.79
C ASP A 259 2.10 14.56 1.93
N VAL A 260 1.35 15.64 1.73
CA VAL A 260 1.13 16.66 2.75
C VAL A 260 -0.22 16.47 3.45
N PRO A 261 -1.37 16.89 2.88
CA PRO A 261 -2.64 16.83 3.60
C PRO A 261 -3.15 15.39 3.80
N GLN A 262 -3.01 14.49 2.83
CA GLN A 262 -3.47 13.11 3.01
C GLN A 262 -2.59 12.34 4.00
N LYS A 263 -1.26 12.50 3.97
CA LYS A 263 -0.37 11.88 4.96
C LYS A 263 -0.65 12.40 6.38
N ALA A 264 -0.88 13.70 6.53
CA ALA A 264 -1.32 14.28 7.80
C ALA A 264 -2.69 13.73 8.23
N GLY A 265 -3.65 13.64 7.32
CA GLY A 265 -4.98 13.07 7.57
C GLY A 265 -4.93 11.60 7.98
N ASN A 266 -4.15 10.78 7.30
CA ASN A 266 -3.97 9.37 7.65
C ASN A 266 -3.36 9.22 9.06
N ARG A 267 -2.37 10.05 9.41
CA ARG A 267 -1.83 10.10 10.79
C ARG A 267 -2.90 10.48 11.81
N ALA A 268 -3.72 11.50 11.52
CA ALA A 268 -4.80 11.94 12.41
C ALA A 268 -5.88 10.86 12.59
N ILE A 269 -6.28 10.18 11.51
CA ILE A 269 -7.23 9.05 11.55
C ILE A 269 -6.66 7.92 12.41
N MET A 270 -5.40 7.53 12.19
CA MET A 270 -4.75 6.48 12.97
C MET A 270 -4.69 6.84 14.46
N ILE A 271 -4.36 8.09 14.80
CA ILE A 271 -4.40 8.59 16.18
C ILE A 271 -5.84 8.52 16.74
N GLY A 272 -6.83 8.93 15.96
CA GLY A 272 -8.24 8.88 16.35
C GLY A 272 -8.73 7.46 16.61
N ILE A 273 -8.41 6.51 15.72
CA ILE A 273 -8.73 5.09 15.87
C ILE A 273 -8.03 4.52 17.11
N ALA A 274 -6.74 4.82 17.29
CA ALA A 274 -5.96 4.40 18.44
C ALA A 274 -6.61 4.88 19.76
N LEU A 275 -6.92 6.18 19.86
CA LEU A 275 -7.61 6.76 21.02
C LEU A 275 -9.01 6.16 21.23
N GLY A 276 -9.74 5.88 20.15
CA GLY A 276 -11.03 5.21 20.19
C GLY A 276 -10.93 3.81 20.78
N ILE A 277 -9.96 3.01 20.34
CA ILE A 277 -9.68 1.67 20.87
C ILE A 277 -9.28 1.75 22.35
N VAL A 278 -8.44 2.71 22.73
CA VAL A 278 -8.06 2.94 24.14
C VAL A 278 -9.28 3.28 24.99
N SER A 279 -10.13 4.18 24.50
CA SER A 279 -11.36 4.60 25.21
C SER A 279 -12.32 3.43 25.41
N VAL A 280 -12.58 2.63 24.36
CA VAL A 280 -13.42 1.44 24.45
C VAL A 280 -12.81 0.41 25.40
N SER A 281 -11.52 0.16 25.31
CA SER A 281 -10.81 -0.78 26.19
C SER A 281 -10.89 -0.35 27.66
N LEU A 282 -10.74 0.95 27.95
CA LEU A 282 -10.83 1.50 29.29
C LEU A 282 -12.26 1.42 29.86
N LYS A 283 -13.29 1.70 29.05
CA LYS A 283 -14.70 1.56 29.46
C LYS A 283 -15.06 0.12 29.82
N VAL A 284 -14.56 -0.84 29.05
CA VAL A 284 -14.73 -2.26 29.32
C VAL A 284 -13.99 -2.66 30.61
N LEU A 285 -12.80 -2.11 30.84
CA LEU A 285 -11.99 -2.40 32.01
C LEU A 285 -12.57 -1.90 33.32
N LEU A 286 -13.07 -0.66 33.30
CA LEU A 286 -13.70 -0.02 34.44
C LEU A 286 -15.12 -0.57 34.70
N GLY A 287 -15.59 -1.52 33.87
CA GLY A 287 -16.93 -2.10 33.99
C GLY A 287 -18.07 -1.12 33.68
N ILE A 288 -17.76 0.01 33.05
CA ILE A 288 -18.71 1.07 32.69
C ILE A 288 -19.55 0.62 31.49
N ASP A 289 -18.94 -0.08 30.52
CA ASP A 289 -19.65 -0.69 29.40
C ASP A 289 -19.93 -2.18 29.65
N ARG A 290 -21.22 -2.52 29.63
CA ARG A 290 -21.69 -3.91 29.61
C ARG A 290 -21.39 -4.47 28.23
N SER A 291 -20.31 -5.20 28.09
CA SER A 291 -20.05 -5.94 26.85
C SER A 291 -21.26 -6.80 26.51
N TYR A 292 -21.76 -6.59 25.31
CA TYR A 292 -22.88 -7.29 24.68
C TYR A 292 -22.57 -8.79 24.43
N LEU A 293 -21.31 -9.22 24.67
CA LEU A 293 -20.88 -10.62 24.57
C LEU A 293 -21.17 -11.38 25.87
N GLY A 294 -22.41 -11.35 26.33
CA GLY A 294 -22.81 -12.02 27.57
C GLY A 294 -24.28 -11.89 27.99
N SER A 295 -25.20 -11.66 27.06
CA SER A 295 -26.56 -12.21 27.18
C SER A 295 -26.58 -13.39 26.20
N GLU A 296 -26.88 -14.62 26.55
CA GLU A 296 -27.84 -15.16 27.52
C GLU A 296 -27.29 -16.50 28.07
N ASP A 297 -27.86 -16.97 29.19
CA ASP A 297 -27.79 -18.34 29.75
C ASP A 297 -26.43 -18.96 30.14
#